data_AF-A0A819CG71-F1
#
_entry.id   AF-A0A819CG71-F1
#
_cell.length_a   1.000
_cell.length_b   1.000
_cell.length_c   1.000
_cell.angle_alpha   90.00
_cell.angle_beta   90.00
_cell.angle_gamma   90.00
#
_symmetry.space_group_name_H-M   'P 1'
#
loop_
_entity.id
_entity.type
_entity.pdbx_description
1 polymer ?
#
loop_
_entity_poly.entity_id
_entity_poly.type
_entity_poly.pdbx_seq_one_letter_code
_entity_poly.pdbx_strand_id
1 'polypeptide(L)'
;MATSLSQTINVLEYGVMGSILSIPANYNHSMIVFYSSKGINKGIREWGQMMQRAYNRTNQHRLNDLTINYLGYYTDNGAYYYDNTEKGINYEETIINVYHQIPLPFHYIQLDSWWYYKGIRDGVTEWTGRPDIFPDGLQVVHRRLENISLAAHNRYWAYDTVYKQNYSFVLDERNGKALPIGNDSF
;
A
#
# COMPACT_ATOMS: atom_id res chain seq x y z
N MET A 1 -0.83 -14.99 9.69
CA MET A 1 -0.61 -15.98 8.61
C MET A 1 -0.59 -17.36 9.25
N ALA A 2 -1.27 -18.34 8.65
CA ALA A 2 -1.51 -19.67 9.21
C ALA A 2 -0.49 -20.74 8.76
N THR A 3 0.66 -20.33 8.23
CA THR A 3 1.58 -21.19 7.48
C THR A 3 2.89 -21.38 8.23
N SER A 4 3.43 -22.60 8.19
CA SER A 4 4.75 -22.97 8.70
C SER A 4 5.61 -23.52 7.57
N LEU A 5 6.91 -23.24 7.63
CA LEU A 5 7.93 -23.74 6.71
C LEU A 5 9.12 -24.23 7.54
N SER A 6 9.54 -25.47 7.35
CA SER A 6 10.78 -26.01 7.93
C SER A 6 11.64 -26.63 6.84
N GLN A 7 12.96 -26.56 7.03
CA GLN A 7 13.93 -27.23 6.18
C GLN A 7 14.89 -28.02 7.07
N THR A 8 14.99 -29.32 6.82
CA THR A 8 15.94 -30.20 7.50
C THR A 8 16.78 -30.92 6.45
N ILE A 9 18.06 -30.56 6.34
CA ILE A 9 18.99 -31.10 5.34
C ILE A 9 18.42 -30.91 3.92
N ASN A 10 17.91 -31.99 3.32
CA ASN A 10 17.40 -32.05 1.95
C ASN A 10 15.86 -32.12 1.91
N VAL A 11 15.20 -31.98 3.05
CA VAL A 11 13.74 -32.05 3.20
C VAL A 11 13.19 -30.65 3.44
N LEU A 12 12.21 -30.26 2.63
CA LEU A 12 11.41 -29.04 2.81
C LEU A 12 10.01 -29.46 3.22
N GLU A 13 9.55 -28.99 4.37
CA GLU A 13 8.22 -29.25 4.90
C GLU A 13 7.43 -27.95 4.94
N TYR A 14 6.17 -28.03 4.57
CA TYR A 14 5.29 -26.87 4.43
C TYR A 14 3.87 -27.27 4.80
N GLY A 15 3.18 -26.41 5.55
CA GLY A 15 1.79 -26.66 5.91
C GLY A 15 1.26 -25.68 6.96
N VAL A 16 0.22 -26.12 7.66
CA VAL A 16 -0.46 -25.30 8.67
C VAL A 16 0.39 -25.21 9.94
N MET A 17 0.43 -24.03 10.55
CA MET A 17 1.13 -23.79 11.82
C MET A 17 0.55 -24.67 12.95
N GLY A 18 1.43 -25.36 13.69
CA GLY A 18 1.01 -26.31 14.73
C GLY A 18 0.24 -25.71 15.91
N SER A 19 0.24 -24.38 16.07
CA SER A 19 -0.55 -23.68 17.09
C SER A 19 -2.01 -23.46 16.70
N ILE A 20 -2.42 -23.86 15.49
CA ILE A 20 -3.80 -23.72 15.04
C ILE A 20 -4.66 -24.84 15.65
N LEU A 21 -5.80 -24.44 16.22
CA LEU A 21 -6.69 -25.35 16.95
C LEU A 21 -7.65 -26.13 16.03
N SER A 22 -7.92 -25.63 14.83
CA SER A 22 -8.79 -26.30 13.85
C SER A 22 -8.50 -25.84 12.42
N ILE A 23 -8.68 -26.76 11.46
CA ILE A 23 -8.64 -26.45 10.02
C ILE A 23 -10.10 -26.45 9.52
N PRO A 24 -10.59 -25.34 8.93
CA PRO A 24 -11.95 -25.30 8.40
C PRO A 24 -12.20 -26.35 7.32
N ALA A 25 -13.46 -26.78 7.19
CA ALA A 25 -13.87 -27.59 6.05
C ALA A 25 -13.55 -26.84 4.73
N ASN A 26 -13.10 -27.60 3.72
CA ASN A 26 -12.71 -27.08 2.41
C ASN A 26 -11.49 -26.12 2.42
N TYR A 27 -10.66 -26.14 3.47
CA TYR A 27 -9.38 -25.43 3.47
C TYR A 27 -8.46 -25.96 2.35
N ASN A 28 -7.94 -25.05 1.52
CA ASN A 28 -6.94 -25.36 0.51
C ASN A 28 -5.65 -24.58 0.77
N HIS A 29 -4.52 -25.21 0.47
CA HIS A 29 -3.19 -24.67 0.68
C HIS A 29 -2.30 -25.11 -0.48
N SER A 30 -1.52 -24.17 -1.04
CA SER A 30 -0.69 -24.44 -2.22
C SER A 30 0.66 -23.76 -2.07
N MET A 31 1.72 -24.46 -2.46
CA MET A 31 3.10 -23.97 -2.44
C MET A 31 3.65 -23.90 -3.85
N ILE A 32 4.39 -22.84 -4.16
CA ILE A 32 5.22 -22.76 -5.36
C ILE A 32 6.68 -22.72 -4.91
N VAL A 33 7.45 -23.75 -5.26
CA VAL A 33 8.90 -23.80 -5.04
C VAL A 33 9.60 -23.61 -6.38
N PHE A 34 10.59 -22.73 -6.41
CA PHE A 34 11.36 -22.45 -7.62
C PHE A 34 12.86 -22.51 -7.34
N TYR A 35 13.62 -23.13 -8.24
CA TYR A 35 15.07 -23.26 -8.15
C TYR A 35 15.72 -22.90 -9.49
N SER A 36 16.89 -22.26 -9.44
CA SER A 36 17.70 -22.01 -10.62
C SER A 36 19.17 -22.32 -10.36
N SER A 37 19.76 -23.20 -11.17
CA SER A 37 21.20 -23.50 -11.16
C SER A 37 22.05 -22.40 -11.80
N LYS A 38 21.42 -21.32 -12.30
CA LYS A 38 22.06 -20.21 -13.02
C LYS A 38 22.07 -18.91 -12.21
N GLY A 39 21.96 -19.03 -10.88
CA GLY A 39 22.04 -17.91 -9.94
C GLY A 39 20.71 -17.24 -9.60
N ILE A 40 20.75 -16.39 -8.58
CA ILE A 40 19.57 -15.78 -7.96
C ILE A 40 18.75 -14.92 -8.93
N ASN A 41 19.40 -14.16 -9.81
CA ASN A 41 18.72 -13.31 -10.78
C ASN A 41 17.83 -14.11 -11.74
N LYS A 42 18.27 -15.30 -12.15
CA LYS A 42 17.45 -16.16 -13.00
C LYS A 42 16.34 -16.83 -12.19
N GLY A 43 16.65 -17.29 -10.98
CA GLY A 43 15.65 -17.84 -10.04
C GLY A 43 14.49 -16.90 -9.77
N ILE A 44 14.77 -15.63 -9.42
CA ILE A 44 13.73 -14.64 -9.15
C ILE A 44 12.89 -14.32 -10.39
N ARG A 45 13.52 -14.18 -11.58
CA ARG A 45 12.78 -13.90 -12.82
C ARG A 45 11.83 -15.03 -13.19
N GLU A 46 12.31 -16.27 -13.17
CA GLU A 46 11.49 -17.42 -13.56
C GLU A 46 10.43 -17.74 -12.50
N TRP A 47 10.72 -17.54 -11.20
CA TRP A 47 9.72 -17.57 -10.14
C TRP A 47 8.60 -16.54 -10.39
N GLY A 48 8.96 -15.29 -10.70
CA GLY A 48 7.98 -14.24 -11.03
C GLY A 48 7.13 -14.59 -12.26
N GLN A 49 7.72 -15.20 -13.29
CA GLN A 49 6.98 -15.71 -14.46
C GLN A 49 6.05 -16.87 -14.10
N MET A 50 6.47 -17.77 -13.19
CA MET A 50 5.62 -18.85 -12.69
C MET A 50 4.41 -18.29 -11.94
N MET A 51 4.62 -17.30 -11.06
CA MET A 51 3.54 -16.63 -10.34
C MET A 51 2.55 -15.99 -11.31
N GLN A 52 3.02 -15.32 -12.36
CA GLN A 52 2.13 -14.73 -13.37
C GLN A 52 1.27 -15.80 -14.05
N ARG A 53 1.85 -16.93 -14.46
CA ARG A 53 1.10 -18.03 -15.09
C ARG A 53 0.11 -18.68 -14.14
N ALA A 54 0.52 -18.97 -12.90
CA ALA A 54 -0.32 -19.65 -11.91
C ALA A 54 -1.62 -18.89 -11.61
N TYR A 55 -1.59 -17.55 -11.68
CA TYR A 55 -2.73 -16.68 -11.39
C TYR A 55 -3.30 -15.97 -12.63
N ASN A 56 -2.99 -16.45 -13.83
CA ASN A 56 -3.42 -15.86 -15.11
C ASN A 56 -3.19 -14.33 -15.18
N ARG A 57 -2.08 -13.85 -14.62
CA ARG A 57 -1.69 -12.44 -14.62
C ARG A 57 -0.88 -12.11 -15.86
N THR A 58 -1.13 -10.94 -16.43
CA THR A 58 -0.37 -10.36 -17.53
C THR A 58 0.49 -9.20 -17.04
N ASN A 59 1.37 -8.68 -17.90
CA ASN A 59 2.15 -7.48 -17.61
C ASN A 59 1.33 -6.18 -17.64
N GLN A 60 0.02 -6.24 -17.91
CA GLN A 60 -0.83 -5.07 -18.13
C GLN A 60 -0.78 -4.09 -16.95
N HIS A 61 -0.90 -4.60 -15.71
CA HIS A 61 -0.83 -3.75 -14.52
C HIS A 61 0.53 -3.05 -14.43
N ARG A 62 1.63 -3.79 -14.58
CA ARG A 62 2.98 -3.21 -14.52
C ARG A 62 3.21 -2.16 -15.60
N LEU A 63 2.73 -2.39 -16.82
CA LEU A 63 2.91 -1.46 -17.94
C LEU A 63 2.05 -0.19 -17.79
N ASN A 64 0.93 -0.28 -17.08
CA ASN A 64 0.04 0.85 -16.83
C ASN A 64 0.24 1.47 -15.45
N ASP A 65 1.14 0.91 -14.63
CA ASP A 65 1.39 1.42 -13.29
C ASP A 65 2.19 2.71 -13.38
N LEU A 66 1.52 3.81 -13.05
CA LEU A 66 2.09 5.15 -13.09
C LEU A 66 3.34 5.26 -12.20
N THR A 67 3.33 4.60 -11.04
CA THR A 67 4.39 4.70 -10.04
C THR A 67 5.68 4.01 -10.45
N ILE A 68 5.58 3.04 -11.37
CA ILE A 68 6.71 2.26 -11.88
C ILE A 68 7.28 2.87 -13.16
N ASN A 69 6.44 3.47 -14.01
CA ASN A 69 6.85 3.91 -15.36
C ASN A 69 7.17 5.40 -15.47
N TYR A 70 6.80 6.21 -14.48
CA TYR A 70 6.99 7.66 -14.53
C TYR A 70 7.65 8.20 -13.28
N LEU A 71 8.29 9.37 -13.43
CA LEU A 71 8.83 10.12 -12.31
C LEU A 71 7.67 10.71 -11.49
N GLY A 72 7.67 10.45 -10.18
CA GLY A 72 6.76 11.08 -9.23
C GLY A 72 7.53 11.86 -8.16
N TYR A 73 6.84 12.80 -7.52
CA TYR A 73 7.38 13.53 -6.37
C TYR A 73 6.86 12.93 -5.07
N TYR A 74 7.75 12.45 -4.20
CA TYR A 74 7.37 11.85 -2.91
C TYR A 74 7.55 12.83 -1.76
N THR A 75 6.58 12.83 -0.83
CA THR A 75 6.57 13.62 0.40
C THR A 75 6.69 12.73 1.63
N ASP A 76 7.29 11.55 1.48
CA ASP A 76 7.37 10.52 2.51
C ASP A 76 8.57 10.66 3.45
N ASN A 77 8.62 9.84 4.50
CA ASN A 77 9.68 9.92 5.51
C ASN A 77 11.09 9.90 4.90
N GLY A 78 11.81 11.01 5.05
CA GLY A 78 13.13 11.25 4.47
C GLY A 78 13.14 12.24 3.30
N ALA A 79 11.97 12.58 2.75
CA ALA A 79 11.80 13.65 1.77
C ALA A 79 11.83 15.03 2.44
N TYR A 80 12.12 16.08 1.66
CA TYR A 80 12.22 17.45 2.16
C TYR A 80 10.88 18.00 2.67
N TYR A 81 9.75 17.68 2.02
CA TYR A 81 8.41 18.11 2.43
C TYR A 81 7.66 17.04 3.24
N TYR A 82 8.40 16.21 4.00
CA TYR A 82 7.81 15.31 4.99
C TYR A 82 7.55 16.05 6.31
N ASP A 83 6.29 16.17 6.71
CA ASP A 83 5.86 16.97 7.87
C ASP A 83 6.45 18.40 7.86
N ASN A 84 6.69 18.95 6.66
CA ASN A 84 7.37 20.21 6.42
C ASN A 84 6.75 20.98 5.24
N THR A 85 6.62 22.30 5.38
CA THR A 85 6.16 23.23 4.35
C THR A 85 7.12 24.40 4.24
N GLU A 86 7.05 25.16 3.14
CA GLU A 86 7.76 26.43 3.07
C GLU A 86 7.21 27.43 4.10
N LYS A 87 8.07 28.35 4.55
CA LYS A 87 7.70 29.30 5.61
C LYS A 87 6.51 30.16 5.20
N GLY A 88 5.43 30.10 5.98
CA GLY A 88 4.25 30.94 5.79
C GLY A 88 3.22 30.40 4.81
N ILE A 89 3.39 29.17 4.31
CA ILE A 89 2.39 28.49 3.46
C ILE A 89 2.00 27.13 4.03
N ASN A 90 0.80 26.67 3.67
CA ASN A 90 0.29 25.35 4.03
C ASN A 90 0.74 24.29 3.01
N TYR A 91 0.32 23.05 3.26
CA TYR A 91 0.64 21.93 2.37
C TYR A 91 0.03 22.05 0.98
N GLU A 92 -1.23 22.50 0.89
CA GLU A 92 -1.87 22.76 -0.40
C GLU A 92 -0.99 23.63 -1.30
N GLU A 93 -0.57 24.78 -0.80
CA GLU A 93 0.24 25.71 -1.58
C GLU A 93 1.66 25.17 -1.80
N THR A 94 2.21 24.42 -0.84
CA THR A 94 3.53 23.78 -0.98
C THR A 94 3.56 22.81 -2.15
N ILE A 95 2.61 21.85 -2.23
CA ILE A 95 2.61 20.84 -3.30
C ILE A 95 2.31 21.45 -4.67
N ILE A 96 1.51 22.53 -4.71
CA ILE A 96 1.22 23.26 -5.94
C ILE A 96 2.46 24.01 -6.42
N ASN A 97 3.21 24.64 -5.52
CA ASN A 97 4.49 25.26 -5.84
C ASN A 97 5.53 24.23 -6.30
N VAL A 98 5.60 23.06 -5.67
CA VAL A 98 6.46 21.95 -6.11
C VAL A 98 6.17 21.57 -7.56
N TYR A 99 4.89 21.44 -7.93
CA TYR A 99 4.50 21.08 -9.30
C TYR A 99 4.85 22.17 -10.32
N HIS A 100 4.59 23.44 -10.00
CA HIS A 100 4.76 24.55 -10.95
C HIS A 100 6.18 25.10 -11.04
N GLN A 101 6.99 24.96 -9.98
CA GLN A 101 8.30 25.61 -9.89
C GLN A 101 9.48 24.66 -10.11
N ILE A 102 9.32 23.35 -9.88
CA ILE A 102 10.40 22.39 -10.12
C ILE A 102 10.38 21.99 -11.61
N PRO A 103 11.49 22.18 -12.36
CA PRO A 103 11.54 21.93 -13.80
C PRO A 103 11.75 20.43 -14.12
N LEU A 104 11.05 19.54 -13.43
CA LEU A 104 11.08 18.10 -13.66
C LEU A 104 9.68 17.59 -14.03
N PRO A 105 9.56 16.61 -14.96
CA PRO A 105 8.27 16.16 -15.46
C PRO A 105 7.62 15.14 -14.51
N PHE A 106 7.10 15.60 -13.37
CA PHE A 106 6.34 14.75 -12.46
C PHE A 106 5.00 14.37 -13.06
N HIS A 107 4.67 13.07 -13.05
CA HIS A 107 3.39 12.56 -13.54
C HIS A 107 2.42 12.25 -12.39
N TYR A 108 2.93 12.29 -11.17
CA TYR A 108 2.14 12.18 -9.95
C TYR A 108 2.89 12.76 -8.76
N ILE A 109 2.11 13.11 -7.74
CA ILE A 109 2.62 13.53 -6.43
C ILE A 109 2.10 12.53 -5.40
N GLN A 110 2.98 12.07 -4.53
CA GLN A 110 2.60 11.26 -3.39
C GLN A 110 2.23 12.15 -2.20
N LEU A 111 1.10 11.84 -1.58
CA LEU A 111 0.62 12.47 -0.36
C LEU A 111 0.86 11.51 0.80
N ASP A 112 1.77 11.87 1.72
CA ASP A 112 2.12 10.99 2.84
C ASP A 112 1.10 11.06 4.00
N SER A 113 1.49 10.76 5.23
CA SER A 113 0.52 10.51 6.30
C SER A 113 -0.15 11.76 6.84
N TRP A 114 0.19 12.96 6.35
CA TRP A 114 -0.25 14.23 6.92
C TRP A 114 -1.65 14.68 6.46
N TRP A 115 -2.19 14.13 5.36
CA TRP A 115 -3.39 14.69 4.71
C TRP A 115 -4.74 14.12 5.17
N TYR A 116 -4.77 12.99 5.88
CA TYR A 116 -5.98 12.31 6.33
C TYR A 116 -6.10 12.28 7.86
N TYR A 117 -7.29 11.93 8.38
CA TYR A 117 -7.53 11.86 9.81
C TYR A 117 -6.95 10.60 10.43
N LYS A 118 -6.21 10.78 11.52
CA LYS A 118 -5.63 9.71 12.33
C LYS A 118 -6.44 9.49 13.60
N GLY A 119 -6.68 8.23 13.94
CA GLY A 119 -7.38 7.79 15.15
C GLY A 119 -6.45 7.05 16.11
N ILE A 120 -6.96 5.99 16.73
CA ILE A 120 -6.20 5.16 17.68
C ILE A 120 -4.86 4.72 17.08
N ARG A 121 -3.77 4.97 17.84
CA ARG A 121 -2.39 4.62 17.49
C ARG A 121 -1.98 5.14 16.11
N ASP A 122 -2.39 6.34 15.73
CA ASP A 122 -2.04 6.98 14.45
C ASP A 122 -2.47 6.17 13.21
N GLY A 123 -3.46 5.29 13.35
CA GLY A 123 -4.08 4.60 12.23
C GLY A 123 -5.07 5.51 11.49
N VAL A 124 -5.44 5.15 10.28
CA VAL A 124 -6.44 5.88 9.49
C VAL A 124 -7.81 5.71 10.13
N THR A 125 -8.43 6.80 10.58
CA THR A 125 -9.82 6.78 11.06
C THR A 125 -10.81 7.19 9.95
N GLU A 126 -10.44 8.20 9.16
CA GLU A 126 -11.21 8.68 8.02
C GLU A 126 -10.24 9.07 6.90
N TRP A 127 -10.44 8.53 5.70
CA TRP A 127 -9.53 8.67 4.56
C TRP A 127 -10.03 9.76 3.61
N THR A 128 -10.15 10.97 4.18
CA THR A 128 -10.60 12.17 3.47
C THR A 128 -9.60 13.31 3.69
N GLY A 129 -9.56 14.25 2.75
CA GLY A 129 -8.72 15.44 2.84
C GLY A 129 -9.11 16.31 4.02
N ARG A 130 -8.13 16.60 4.89
CA ARG A 130 -8.29 17.49 6.03
C ARG A 130 -8.40 18.96 5.60
N PRO A 131 -9.43 19.73 6.02
CA PRO A 131 -9.56 21.14 5.67
C PRO A 131 -8.43 22.03 6.19
N ASP A 132 -7.76 21.65 7.27
CA ASP A 132 -6.60 22.41 7.77
C ASP A 132 -5.33 22.20 6.92
N ILE A 133 -5.32 21.18 6.06
CA ILE A 133 -4.25 20.87 5.11
C ILE A 133 -4.62 21.33 3.69
N PHE A 134 -5.87 21.06 3.28
CA PHE A 134 -6.48 21.38 2.00
C PHE A 134 -7.78 22.17 2.22
N PRO A 135 -7.71 23.49 2.49
CA PRO A 135 -8.87 24.32 2.82
C PRO A 135 -9.98 24.28 1.76
N ASP A 136 -9.58 24.21 0.48
CA ASP A 136 -10.49 24.16 -0.65
C ASP A 136 -10.83 22.73 -1.09
N GLY A 137 -10.28 21.73 -0.38
CA GLY A 137 -10.50 20.31 -0.61
C GLY A 137 -9.61 19.69 -1.69
N LEU A 138 -9.45 18.37 -1.61
CA LEU A 138 -8.53 17.61 -2.48
C LEU A 138 -8.89 17.71 -3.97
N GLN A 139 -10.16 17.93 -4.31
CA GLN A 139 -10.58 18.13 -5.70
C GLN A 139 -10.04 19.44 -6.28
N VAL A 140 -9.92 20.50 -5.48
CA VAL A 140 -9.34 21.77 -5.93
C VAL A 140 -7.84 21.62 -6.14
N VAL A 141 -7.15 20.98 -5.19
CA VAL A 141 -5.74 20.60 -5.31
C VAL A 141 -5.49 19.85 -6.61
N HIS A 142 -6.25 18.79 -6.89
CA HIS A 142 -6.10 18.00 -8.10
C HIS A 142 -6.25 18.83 -9.39
N ARG A 143 -7.19 19.79 -9.42
CA ARG A 143 -7.33 20.72 -10.56
C ARG A 143 -6.16 21.68 -10.69
N ARG A 144 -5.64 22.22 -9.57
CA ARG A 144 -4.47 23.13 -9.54
C ARG A 144 -3.16 22.42 -9.91
N LEU A 145 -3.12 21.09 -9.77
CA LEU A 145 -2.06 20.20 -10.24
C LEU A 145 -2.35 19.67 -11.67
N GLU A 146 -3.16 20.36 -12.45
CA GLU A 146 -3.47 20.02 -13.85
C GLU A 146 -4.00 18.58 -14.06
N ASN A 147 -4.63 18.03 -13.02
CA ASN A 147 -5.19 16.67 -13.01
C ASN A 147 -4.16 15.55 -13.16
N ILE A 148 -2.91 15.76 -12.73
CA ILE A 148 -1.98 14.65 -12.53
C ILE A 148 -2.51 13.70 -11.43
N SER A 149 -2.11 12.43 -11.50
CA SER A 149 -2.56 11.47 -10.49
C SER A 149 -1.93 11.75 -9.12
N LEU A 150 -2.59 11.28 -8.06
CA LEU A 150 -2.07 11.34 -6.70
C LEU A 150 -1.79 9.93 -6.21
N ALA A 151 -0.58 9.69 -5.69
CA ALA A 151 -0.26 8.48 -4.96
C ALA A 151 -0.57 8.71 -3.47
N ALA A 152 -1.73 8.27 -3.02
CA ALA A 152 -2.23 8.57 -1.68
C ALA A 152 -1.81 7.48 -0.68
N HIS A 153 -0.88 7.80 0.23
CA HIS A 153 -0.47 6.86 1.26
C HIS A 153 -1.55 6.70 2.33
N ASN A 154 -1.63 5.50 2.88
CA ASN A 154 -2.35 5.19 4.11
C ASN A 154 -1.51 4.20 4.93
N ARG A 155 -1.57 4.31 6.26
CA ARG A 155 -0.84 3.40 7.15
C ARG A 155 -1.61 2.08 7.31
N TYR A 156 -2.16 1.83 8.48
CA TYR A 156 -3.16 0.80 8.75
C TYR A 156 -4.46 1.48 9.14
N TRP A 157 -5.59 0.77 9.02
CA TRP A 157 -6.86 1.26 9.53
C TRP A 157 -6.86 1.21 11.06
N ALA A 158 -7.30 2.30 11.68
CA ALA A 158 -7.45 2.36 13.12
C ALA A 158 -8.65 1.52 13.57
N TYR A 159 -8.61 1.02 14.80
CA TYR A 159 -9.75 0.29 15.39
C TYR A 159 -11.05 1.13 15.40
N ASP A 160 -10.93 2.44 15.56
CA ASP A 160 -12.01 3.42 15.57
C ASP A 160 -12.36 3.98 14.18
N THR A 161 -11.86 3.36 13.10
CA THR A 161 -12.20 3.78 11.72
C THR A 161 -13.71 3.89 11.49
N VAL A 162 -14.14 5.01 10.90
CA VAL A 162 -15.56 5.28 10.63
C VAL A 162 -16.14 4.29 9.62
N TYR A 163 -15.27 3.73 8.76
CA TYR A 163 -15.67 2.81 7.70
C TYR A 163 -16.16 1.45 8.23
N LYS A 164 -15.86 1.07 9.48
CA LYS A 164 -16.36 -0.19 10.07
C LYS A 164 -17.89 -0.22 10.25
N GLN A 165 -18.55 0.93 10.13
CA GLN A 165 -20.01 1.02 10.14
C GLN A 165 -20.63 0.52 8.82
N ASN A 166 -19.88 0.61 7.72
CA ASN A 166 -20.39 0.35 6.37
C ASN A 166 -19.70 -0.83 5.67
N TYR A 167 -18.53 -1.27 6.16
CA TYR A 167 -17.75 -2.36 5.58
C TYR A 167 -17.31 -3.36 6.65
N SER A 168 -16.99 -4.58 6.22
CA SER A 168 -16.51 -5.64 7.12
C SER A 168 -15.03 -5.45 7.49
N PHE A 169 -14.71 -5.57 8.77
CA PHE A 169 -13.35 -5.50 9.28
C PHE A 169 -13.07 -6.62 10.30
N VAL A 170 -11.86 -7.17 10.27
CA VAL A 170 -11.28 -7.85 11.44
C VAL A 170 -10.76 -6.77 12.37
N LEU A 171 -11.19 -6.81 13.63
CA LEU A 171 -10.80 -5.84 14.64
C LEU A 171 -9.81 -6.47 15.63
N ASP A 172 -8.66 -5.84 15.82
CA ASP A 172 -7.68 -6.18 16.83
C ASP A 172 -7.73 -5.11 17.94
N GLU A 173 -8.60 -5.35 18.92
CA GLU A 173 -8.82 -4.44 20.05
C GLU A 173 -7.52 -4.21 20.86
N ARG A 174 -6.73 -5.27 21.08
CA ARG A 174 -5.50 -5.21 21.87
C ARG A 174 -4.47 -4.28 21.23
N ASN A 175 -4.31 -4.37 19.91
CA ASN A 175 -3.33 -3.56 19.19
C ASN A 175 -3.94 -2.30 18.55
N GLY A 176 -5.24 -2.04 18.74
CA GLY A 176 -5.93 -0.85 18.22
C GLY A 176 -5.95 -0.76 16.69
N LYS A 177 -5.96 -1.90 15.98
CA LYS A 177 -5.91 -1.96 14.51
C LYS A 177 -7.17 -2.59 13.93
N ALA A 178 -7.45 -2.26 12.69
CA ALA A 178 -8.49 -2.90 11.89
C ALA A 178 -7.93 -3.33 10.52
N LEU A 179 -8.46 -4.43 9.98
CA LEU A 179 -8.13 -4.93 8.64
C LEU A 179 -9.44 -5.10 7.86
N PRO A 180 -9.65 -4.40 6.73
CA PRO A 180 -10.84 -4.59 5.92
C PRO A 180 -10.84 -6.00 5.34
N ILE A 181 -12.00 -6.63 5.34
CA ILE A 181 -12.20 -7.96 4.76
C ILE A 181 -12.99 -7.76 3.47
N GLY A 182 -12.36 -8.07 2.34
CA GLY A 182 -13.06 -8.16 1.06
C GLY A 182 -13.84 -9.48 0.96
N ASN A 183 -14.84 -9.50 0.09
CA ASN A 183 -15.50 -10.75 -0.35
C ASN A 183 -14.66 -11.51 -1.40
N ASP A 184 -13.45 -11.03 -1.68
CA ASP A 184 -12.62 -11.57 -2.75
C ASP A 184 -11.97 -12.88 -2.30
N SER A 185 -12.53 -13.99 -2.81
CA SER A 185 -11.86 -15.28 -2.82
C SER A 185 -10.79 -15.23 -3.92
N PHE A 186 -9.51 -15.32 -3.55
CA PHE A 186 -8.42 -15.52 -4.51
C PHE A 186 -8.42 -16.95 -5.04
#